data_AF-A0A2E5XSI7-F1
#
_entry.id   AF-A0A2E5XSI7-F1
#
_cell.length_a   1.000
_cell.length_b   1.000
_cell.length_c   1.000
_cell.angle_alpha   90.00
_cell.angle_beta   90.00
_cell.angle_gamma   90.00
#
_symmetry.space_group_name_H-M   'P 1'
#
loop_
_entity.id
_entity.type
_entity.pdbx_description
1 polymer ?
#
loop_
_entity_poly.entity_id
_entity_poly.type
_entity_poly.pdbx_seq_one_letter_code
_entity_poly.pdbx_strand_id
1 'polypeptide(L)' 'MDKVFKYFNDFFKGLTGLLMTLLGLAVAIQILFGGAVFGMDVIKHVSDVITVLGDGGFVGLLTLLILYSFLTK' A
#
# COMPACT_ATOMS: atom_id res chain seq x y z
N MET A 1 20.38 -12.95 -19.53
CA MET A 1 19.81 -11.84 -18.72
C MET A 1 18.34 -12.09 -18.38
N ASP A 2 17.51 -12.57 -19.31
CA ASP A 2 16.06 -12.72 -19.12
C ASP A 2 15.65 -13.62 -17.94
N LYS A 3 16.38 -14.71 -17.68
CA LYS A 3 16.13 -15.59 -16.53
C LYS A 3 16.37 -14.89 -15.18
N VAL A 4 17.39 -14.04 -15.11
CA VAL A 4 17.70 -13.28 -13.89
C VAL A 4 16.64 -12.21 -13.66
N PHE A 5 16.27 -11.45 -14.69
CA PHE A 5 15.17 -10.48 -14.61
C PHE A 5 13.84 -11.14 -14.21
N LYS A 6 13.54 -12.30 -14.76
CA LYS A 6 12.35 -13.08 -14.39
C LYS A 6 12.39 -13.48 -12.91
N TYR A 7 13.50 -14.05 -12.44
CA TYR A 7 13.66 -14.44 -11.04
C TYR A 7 13.48 -13.26 -10.08
N PHE A 8 14.06 -12.09 -10.38
CA PHE A 8 13.87 -10.88 -9.59
C PHE A 8 12.42 -10.39 -9.60
N ASN A 9 11.76 -10.39 -10.76
CA ASN A 9 10.36 -10.01 -10.86
C ASN A 9 9.46 -10.95 -10.02
N ASP A 10 9.69 -12.25 -10.09
CA ASP A 10 8.93 -13.24 -9.32
C ASP A 10 9.22 -13.11 -7.80
N PHE A 11 10.47 -12.83 -7.42
CA PHE A 11 10.84 -12.53 -6.03
C PHE A 11 10.13 -11.28 -5.51
N PHE A 12 10.17 -10.16 -6.24
CA PHE A 12 9.50 -8.93 -5.82
C PHE A 12 7.98 -9.10 -5.78
N LYS A 13 7.37 -9.84 -6.71
CA LYS A 13 5.94 -10.18 -6.64
C LYS A 13 5.60 -11.01 -5.41
N GLY A 14 6.43 -12.00 -5.07
CA GLY A 14 6.26 -12.79 -3.85
C GLY A 14 6.42 -11.96 -2.59
N LEU A 15 7.44 -11.08 -2.57
CA LEU A 15 7.71 -10.18 -1.45
C LEU A 15 6.60 -9.14 -1.27
N THR A 16 6.12 -8.50 -2.33
CA THR A 16 5.00 -7.56 -2.25
C THR A 16 3.73 -8.28 -1.81
N GLY A 17 3.46 -9.49 -2.31
CA GLY A 17 2.36 -10.32 -1.83
C GLY A 17 2.44 -10.60 -0.32
N LEU A 18 3.63 -10.96 0.18
CA LEU A 18 3.85 -11.15 1.62
C LEU A 18 3.59 -9.86 2.40
N LEU A 19 4.13 -8.73 1.95
CA LEU A 19 3.93 -7.43 2.59
C LEU A 19 2.45 -7.03 2.62
N MET A 20 1.70 -7.25 1.54
CA MET A 20 0.25 -6.99 1.50
C MET A 20 -0.51 -7.84 2.52
N THR A 21 -0.10 -9.09 2.70
CA THR A 21 -0.69 -10.00 3.70
C THR A 21 -0.41 -9.52 5.13
N LEU A 22 0.82 -9.09 5.39
CA LEU A 22 1.23 -8.53 6.68
C LEU A 22 0.53 -7.19 6.99
N LEU A 23 0.33 -6.34 5.99
CA LEU A 23 -0.45 -5.11 6.14
C LEU A 23 -1.90 -5.41 6.53
N GLY A 24 -2.54 -6.39 5.89
CA GLY A 24 -3.89 -6.82 6.26
C GLY A 24 -3.96 -7.35 7.70
N LEU A 25 -2.98 -8.15 8.11
CA LEU A 25 -2.87 -8.63 9.48
C LEU A 25 -2.66 -7.49 10.49
N ALA A 26 -1.81 -6.51 10.16
CA ALA A 26 -1.54 -5.36 11.01
C ALA A 26 -2.81 -4.52 11.24
N VAL A 27 -3.61 -4.30 10.19
CA VAL A 27 -4.92 -3.64 10.31
C VAL A 27 -5.85 -4.44 11.22
N ALA A 28 -5.93 -5.77 11.04
CA ALA A 28 -6.79 -6.61 11.87
C ALA A 28 -6.38 -6.56 13.36
N ILE A 29 -5.09 -6.65 13.66
CA ILE A 29 -4.54 -6.52 15.01
C ILE A 29 -4.91 -5.14 15.60
N GLN A 30 -4.74 -4.07 14.83
CA GLN A 30 -5.04 -2.72 15.31
C GLN A 30 -6.53 -2.55 15.67
N ILE A 31 -7.43 -3.15 14.88
CA ILE A 31 -8.87 -3.18 15.19
C ILE A 31 -9.15 -3.98 16.47
N LEU A 32 -8.50 -5.13 16.64
CA LEU A 32 -8.71 -6.00 17.81
C LEU A 32 -8.27 -5.34 19.12
N PHE A 33 -7.14 -4.63 19.12
CA PHE A 33 -6.60 -3.97 20.31
C PHE A 33 -7.06 -2.51 20.48
N GLY A 34 -7.77 -1.96 19.50
CA GLY A 34 -8.37 -0.62 19.57
C GLY A 34 -7.36 0.53 19.48
N GLY A 35 -6.15 0.29 18.96
CA GLY A 35 -5.10 1.30 18.90
C GLY A 35 -3.83 0.78 18.24
N ALA A 36 -2.87 1.69 18.00
CA ALA A 36 -1.59 1.36 17.38
C ALA A 36 -0.84 0.27 18.16
N VAL A 37 -0.38 -0.76 17.47
CA VAL A 37 0.34 -1.89 18.06
C VAL A 37 1.78 -1.85 17.59
N PHE A 38 2.74 -2.02 18.50
CA PHE A 38 4.18 -1.88 18.22
C PHE A 38 4.58 -0.51 17.62
N GLY A 39 3.82 0.55 17.94
CA GLY A 39 4.04 1.89 17.38
C GLY A 39 3.63 2.03 15.90
N MET A 40 3.00 1.01 15.32
CA MET A 40 2.49 1.04 13.95
C MET A 40 1.00 1.38 13.96
N ASP A 41 0.65 2.53 13.39
CA ASP A 41 -0.73 2.96 13.15
C ASP A 41 -1.04 2.91 11.66
N VAL A 42 -1.33 1.70 11.18
CA VAL A 42 -1.53 1.45 9.74
C VAL A 42 -2.81 2.14 9.26
N ILE A 43 -3.86 2.13 10.07
CA ILE A 43 -5.14 2.76 9.72
C ILE A 43 -4.95 4.26 9.54
N LYS A 44 -4.30 4.94 10.50
CA LYS A 44 -4.02 6.38 10.39
C LYS A 44 -3.18 6.70 9.17
N HIS A 45 -2.12 5.94 8.90
CA HIS A 45 -1.29 6.18 7.72
C HIS A 45 -2.06 6.04 6.41
N VAL A 46 -2.94 5.04 6.28
CA VAL A 46 -3.80 4.89 5.09
C VAL A 46 -4.79 6.05 4.99
N SER A 47 -5.40 6.45 6.11
CA SER A 47 -6.31 7.61 6.15
C SER A 47 -5.61 8.91 5.78
N ASP A 48 -4.39 9.15 6.28
CA ASP A 48 -3.60 10.36 5.99
C ASP A 48 -3.32 10.47 4.47
N VAL A 49 -2.98 9.35 3.81
CA VAL A 49 -2.78 9.33 2.35
C VAL A 49 -4.07 9.68 1.60
N ILE A 50 -5.21 9.12 2.04
CA ILE A 50 -6.51 9.43 1.43
C ILE A 50 -6.86 10.91 1.62
N THR A 51 -6.61 11.47 2.80
CA THR A 51 -6.84 12.89 3.08
C THR A 51 -5.98 13.78 2.18
N VAL A 52 -4.68 13.48 2.03
CA VAL A 52 -3.79 14.23 1.11
C VAL A 52 -4.31 14.21 -0.32
N LEU A 53 -4.84 13.07 -0.77
CA LEU A 53 -5.43 12.93 -2.10
C LEU A 53 -6.76 13.68 -2.22
N GLY A 54 -7.59 13.69 -1.17
CA GLY A 54 -8.87 14.40 -1.14
C GLY A 54 -8.72 15.93 -1.10
N ASP A 55 -7.80 16.42 -0.27
CA ASP A 55 -7.55 17.85 -0.07
C ASP A 55 -6.86 18.49 -1.29
N GLY A 56 -6.20 17.70 -2.13
CA GLY A 56 -5.55 18.15 -3.37
C GLY A 56 -6.53 18.60 -4.48
N GLY A 57 -7.85 18.45 -4.30
CA GLY A 57 -8.85 18.85 -5.27
C GLY A 57 -8.61 18.26 -6.67
N PHE A 58 -8.45 19.11 -7.70
CA PHE A 58 -8.17 18.66 -9.06
C PHE A 58 -6.83 17.93 -9.20
N VAL A 59 -5.79 18.39 -8.48
CA VAL A 59 -4.46 17.74 -8.51
C VAL A 59 -4.53 16.36 -7.87
N GLY A 60 -5.27 16.23 -6.77
CA GLY A 60 -5.50 14.94 -6.11
C GLY A 60 -6.15 13.89 -7.02
N LEU A 61 -7.16 14.31 -7.79
CA LEU A 61 -7.82 13.46 -8.78
C LEU A 61 -6.87 13.06 -9.93
N LEU A 62 -6.06 13.99 -10.42
CA LEU A 62 -5.04 13.68 -11.43
C LEU A 62 -3.99 12.69 -10.91
N THR A 63 -3.52 12.87 -9.67
CA THR A 63 -2.58 11.95 -9.03
C THR A 63 -3.18 10.56 -8.90
N LEU A 64 -4.44 10.43 -8.47
CA LEU A 64 -5.17 9.16 -8.41
C LEU A 64 -5.23 8.46 -9.78
N LEU A 65 -5.57 9.19 -10.84
CA LEU A 65 -5.61 8.66 -12.21
C LEU A 65 -4.26 8.13 -12.69
N ILE A 66 -3.18 8.85 -12.39
CA ILE A 66 -1.81 8.44 -12.75
C ILE A 66 -1.42 7.19 -11.97
N LEU A 67 -1.65 7.16 -10.66
CA LEU A 67 -1.36 5.99 -9.81
C LEU A 67 -2.15 4.76 -10.27
N TYR A 68 -3.43 4.92 -10.59
CA TYR A 68 -4.27 3.84 -11.09
C TYR A 68 -3.78 3.27 -12.43
N SER A 69 -3.26 4.12 -13.32
CA SER A 69 -2.67 3.70 -14.59
C SER A 69 -1.43 2.81 -14.39
N PHE A 70 -0.62 3.06 -13.36
CA PHE A 70 0.54 2.22 -13.03
C PHE A 70 0.17 0.91 -12.35
N LEU A 71 -0.94 0.86 -11.61
CA LEU A 71 -1.40 -0.36 -10.94
C LEU A 71 -2.12 -1.32 -11.91
N THR A 72 -2.71 -0.78 -12.98
CA THR A 72 -3.48 -1.56 -13.96
C THR A 72 -2.66 -1.97 -15.20
N LYS A 73 -1.54 -1.30 -15.47
CA LYS A 73 -0.60 -1.67 -16.56
C LYS A 73 0.53 -2.57 -16.05
#